data_AF-A0A2V6K774-F1
#
_entry.id   AF-A0A2V6K774-F1
#
_cell.length_a   1.000
_cell.length_b   1.000
_cell.length_c   1.000
_cell.angle_alpha   90.00
_cell.angle_beta   90.00
_cell.angle_gamma   90.00
#
_symmetry.space_group_name_H-M   'P 1'
#
loop_
_entity.id
_entity.type
_entity.pdbx_description
1 polymer ?
#
loop_
_entity_poly.entity_id
_entity_poly.type
_entity_poly.pdbx_seq_one_letter_code
_entity_poly.pdbx_strand_id
1 'polypeptide(L)'
;ISWTSEQIIDRSRLEIHFHHLKAWTKGMRVAWTFSDTTDGVLVTISHDLRFRILALGPIVNPIIGDFFIHNIANKTLRCMKGYVEARANKVTA
;
A
#
# COMPACT_ATOMS: atom_id res chain seq x y z
N ILE A 1 14.63 9.81 -3.58
CA ILE A 1 14.35 8.50 -4.21
C ILE A 1 13.10 8.68 -5.08
N SER A 2 13.06 8.12 -6.29
CA SER A 2 11.90 8.21 -7.19
C SER A 2 11.38 6.81 -7.51
N TRP A 3 10.06 6.64 -7.48
CA TRP A 3 9.35 5.41 -7.86
C TRP A 3 8.36 5.71 -8.98
N THR A 4 8.11 4.71 -9.81
CA THR A 4 7.05 4.76 -10.83
C THR A 4 6.16 3.55 -10.65
N SER A 5 4.86 3.77 -10.54
CA SER A 5 3.85 2.71 -10.46
C SER A 5 2.70 2.96 -11.42
N GLU A 6 2.07 1.88 -11.86
CA GLU A 6 0.73 1.91 -12.46
C GLU A 6 -0.30 1.85 -11.33
N GLN A 7 -1.40 2.60 -11.46
CA GLN A 7 -2.53 2.59 -10.53
C GLN A 7 -3.79 2.13 -11.25
N ILE A 8 -4.52 1.21 -10.63
CA ILE A 8 -5.82 0.73 -11.09
C ILE A 8 -6.81 0.89 -9.94
N ILE A 9 -7.95 1.51 -10.21
CA ILE A 9 -9.04 1.68 -9.24
C ILE A 9 -10.18 0.74 -9.64
N ASP A 10 -10.41 -0.29 -8.84
CA ASP A 10 -11.55 -1.19 -8.99
C ASP A 10 -12.68 -0.72 -8.08
N ARG A 11 -13.62 0.03 -8.67
CA ARG A 11 -14.78 0.57 -7.94
C ARG A 11 -15.79 -0.50 -7.57
N SER A 12 -15.82 -1.62 -8.29
CA SER A 12 -16.77 -2.70 -8.03
C SER A 12 -16.40 -3.48 -6.77
N ARG A 13 -15.10 -3.60 -6.50
CA ARG A 13 -14.55 -4.30 -5.33
C ARG A 13 -14.09 -3.37 -4.22
N LEU A 14 -14.16 -2.06 -4.43
CA LEU A 14 -13.60 -1.05 -3.52
C LEU A 14 -12.11 -1.35 -3.25
N GLU A 15 -11.34 -1.51 -4.31
CA GLU A 15 -9.92 -1.81 -4.27
C GLU A 15 -9.10 -0.81 -5.08
N ILE A 16 -7.88 -0.52 -4.62
CA ILE A 16 -6.89 0.23 -5.39
C ILE A 16 -5.64 -0.63 -5.49
N HIS A 17 -5.22 -0.90 -6.72
CA HIS A 17 -4.02 -1.67 -7.00
C HIS A 17 -2.90 -0.76 -7.50
N PHE A 18 -1.70 -1.01 -7.01
CA PHE A 18 -0.48 -0.41 -7.52
C PHE A 18 0.47 -1.51 -7.99
N HIS A 19 1.06 -1.31 -9.17
CA HIS A 19 2.11 -2.16 -9.68
C HIS A 19 3.38 -1.33 -9.85
N HIS A 20 4.42 -1.64 -9.10
CA HIS A 20 5.68 -0.91 -9.16
C HIS A 20 6.46 -1.27 -10.43
N LEU A 21 6.70 -0.27 -11.29
CA LEU A 21 7.34 -0.45 -12.59
C LEU A 21 8.86 -0.19 -12.56
N LYS A 22 9.34 0.62 -11.61
CA LYS A 22 10.74 1.04 -11.51
C LYS A 22 11.21 1.14 -10.05
N ALA A 23 12.54 1.14 -9.88
CA ALA A 23 13.29 1.15 -8.62
C ALA A 23 13.22 -0.17 -7.80
N TRP A 24 13.67 -0.12 -6.55
CA TRP A 24 14.03 -1.30 -5.74
C TRP A 24 12.90 -2.29 -5.40
N THR A 25 11.64 -1.90 -5.62
CA THR A 25 10.43 -2.67 -5.34
C THR A 25 9.70 -2.96 -6.66
N LYS A 26 10.39 -2.85 -7.80
CA LYS A 26 9.86 -3.21 -9.12
C LYS A 26 9.28 -4.63 -9.08
N GLY A 27 8.06 -4.78 -9.61
CA GLY A 27 7.31 -6.04 -9.58
C GLY A 27 6.46 -6.23 -8.31
N MET A 28 6.62 -5.39 -7.28
CA MET A 28 5.72 -5.39 -6.14
C MET A 28 4.31 -4.99 -6.57
N ARG A 29 3.33 -5.73 -6.08
CA ARG A 29 1.92 -5.38 -6.17
C ARG A 29 1.44 -4.97 -4.80
N VAL A 30 0.77 -3.84 -4.74
CA VAL A 30 0.16 -3.32 -3.52
C VAL A 30 -1.33 -3.25 -3.76
N ALA A 31 -2.13 -3.83 -2.87
CA ALA A 31 -3.58 -3.71 -2.93
C ALA A 31 -4.08 -3.04 -1.67
N TRP A 32 -4.84 -1.98 -1.87
CA TRP A 32 -5.62 -1.32 -0.83
C TRP A 32 -7.04 -1.84 -0.92
N THR A 33 -7.56 -2.33 0.20
CA THR A 33 -8.95 -2.75 0.31
C THR A 33 -9.67 -1.83 1.29
N PHE A 34 -10.93 -1.55 0.99
CA PHE A 34 -11.79 -0.71 1.80
C PHE A 34 -13.03 -1.52 2.16
N SER A 35 -13.34 -1.60 3.45
CA SER A 35 -14.49 -2.35 3.93
C SER A 35 -15.23 -1.52 4.96
N ASP A 36 -16.53 -1.36 4.77
CA ASP A 36 -17.38 -0.66 5.73
C ASP A 36 -17.45 -1.44 7.05
N THR A 37 -17.41 -0.70 8.15
CA THR A 37 -17.62 -1.20 9.51
C THR A 37 -18.66 -0.33 10.21
N THR A 38 -19.13 -0.75 11.39
CA THR A 38 -20.09 0.06 12.17
C THR A 38 -19.54 1.43 12.55
N ASP A 39 -18.22 1.55 12.71
CA ASP A 39 -17.56 2.75 13.22
C ASP A 39 -16.81 3.53 12.13
N GLY A 40 -16.95 3.14 10.85
CA GLY A 40 -16.29 3.82 9.72
C GLY A 40 -15.85 2.86 8.63
N VAL A 41 -14.64 3.08 8.08
CA VAL A 41 -14.08 2.26 7.00
C VAL A 41 -12.76 1.66 7.46
N LEU A 42 -12.65 0.33 7.39
CA LEU A 42 -11.40 -0.38 7.55
C LEU A 42 -10.62 -0.32 6.24
N VAL A 43 -9.43 0.28 6.30
CA VAL A 43 -8.50 0.36 5.17
C VAL A 43 -7.31 -0.55 5.43
N THR A 44 -7.08 -1.51 4.54
CA THR A 44 -5.95 -2.45 4.64
C THR A 44 -5.04 -2.29 3.43
N ILE A 45 -3.72 -2.37 3.65
CA ILE A 45 -2.72 -2.41 2.57
C ILE A 45 -2.02 -3.75 2.62
N SER A 46 -2.15 -4.53 1.55
CA SER A 46 -1.41 -5.77 1.33
C SER A 46 -0.31 -5.56 0.31
N HIS A 47 0.83 -6.24 0.50
CA HIS A 47 1.97 -6.19 -0.40
C HIS A 47 2.30 -7.61 -0.87
N ASP A 48 2.08 -7.90 -2.15
CA ASP A 48 2.55 -9.12 -2.80
C ASP A 48 3.86 -8.79 -3.52
N LEU A 49 4.97 -9.15 -2.87
CA LEU A 49 6.29 -9.11 -3.50
C LEU A 49 6.57 -10.48 -4.11
N ARG A 50 6.14 -10.67 -5.36
CA ARG A 50 6.58 -11.81 -6.17
C ARG A 50 8.05 -11.62 -6.54
N PHE A 51 8.96 -11.79 -5.58
CA PHE A 51 10.35 -12.03 -5.90
C PHE A 51 10.35 -13.27 -6.82
N ARG A 52 10.87 -13.11 -8.04
CA ARG A 52 11.23 -14.25 -8.88
C ARG A 52 12.46 -14.89 -8.22
N ILE A 53 12.24 -15.69 -7.17
CA ILE A 53 13.26 -16.41 -6.38
C ILE A 53 13.82 -17.57 -7.22
N LEU A 54 14.49 -17.26 -8.33
CA LEU A 54 15.22 -18.28 -9.08
C LEU A 54 16.68 -17.90 -9.35
N ALA A 55 17.21 -16.80 -8.79
CA ALA A 55 18.51 -16.31 -9.25
C ALA A 55 19.41 -15.56 -8.25
N LEU A 56 19.17 -15.54 -6.93
CA LEU A 56 20.15 -14.97 -6.00
C LEU A 56 20.25 -15.79 -4.71
N GLY A 57 21.48 -16.22 -4.41
CA GLY A 57 21.87 -16.97 -3.22
C GLY A 57 21.70 -16.20 -1.91
N PRO A 58 22.30 -16.66 -0.79
CA PRO A 58 21.94 -16.34 0.60
C PRO A 58 22.18 -14.88 1.07
N ILE A 59 22.34 -13.92 0.16
CA ILE A 59 22.58 -12.50 0.44
C ILE A 59 21.47 -11.64 -0.22
N VAL A 60 20.20 -11.99 0.02
CA VAL A 60 19.07 -11.09 -0.22
C VAL A 60 18.54 -10.64 1.14
N ASN A 61 18.91 -9.40 1.50
CA ASN A 61 18.65 -8.75 2.79
C ASN A 61 17.22 -8.98 3.32
N PRO A 62 17.04 -9.73 4.42
CA PRO A 62 15.77 -9.85 5.15
C PRO A 62 15.24 -8.51 5.70
N ILE A 63 16.08 -7.47 5.70
CA ILE A 63 15.82 -6.14 6.27
C ILE A 63 14.77 -5.35 5.46
N ILE A 64 14.53 -5.69 4.20
CA ILE A 64 13.59 -4.98 3.31
C ILE A 64 12.15 -5.51 3.45
N GLY A 65 11.97 -6.76 3.91
CA GLY A 65 10.71 -7.51 3.84
C GLY A 65 9.61 -7.01 4.79
N ASP A 66 9.89 -6.94 6.09
CA ASP A 66 8.82 -6.71 7.08
C ASP A 66 8.86 -5.30 7.70
N PHE A 67 10.02 -4.81 8.12
CA PHE A 67 10.10 -3.56 8.90
C PHE A 67 9.91 -2.29 8.06
N PHE A 68 10.53 -2.23 6.88
CA PHE A 68 10.45 -1.06 6.01
C PHE A 68 9.02 -0.89 5.45
N ILE A 69 8.42 -1.98 4.98
CA ILE A 69 7.08 -2.00 4.42
C ILE A 69 6.04 -1.71 5.51
N HIS A 70 6.12 -2.36 6.67
CA HIS A 70 5.15 -2.15 7.74
C HIS A 70 5.19 -0.73 8.31
N ASN A 71 6.39 -0.18 8.56
CA ASN A 71 6.54 1.19 9.05
C ASN A 71 6.02 2.23 8.04
N ILE A 72 6.33 2.05 6.75
CA ILE A 72 5.84 2.97 5.72
C ILE A 72 4.34 2.81 5.51
N ALA A 73 3.82 1.59 5.46
CA ALA A 73 2.39 1.34 5.33
C ALA A 73 1.60 1.99 6.48
N ASN A 74 2.07 1.84 7.72
CA ASN A 74 1.45 2.47 8.88
C ASN A 74 1.47 4.01 8.82
N LYS A 75 2.60 4.60 8.40
CA LYS A 75 2.69 6.06 8.22
C LYS A 75 1.77 6.55 7.11
N THR A 76 1.70 5.82 6.00
CA THR A 76 0.82 6.11 4.86
C THR A 76 -0.65 6.04 5.27
N LEU A 77 -1.06 4.96 5.95
CA LEU A 77 -2.43 4.82 6.48
C LEU A 77 -2.78 5.92 7.48
N ARG A 78 -1.86 6.26 8.39
CA ARG A 78 -2.08 7.34 9.36
C ARG A 78 -2.27 8.70 8.67
N CYS A 79 -1.42 9.02 7.69
CA CYS A 79 -1.52 10.27 6.94
C CYS A 79 -2.83 10.34 6.14
N MET A 80 -3.18 9.26 5.45
CA MET A 80 -4.42 9.14 4.69
C MET A 80 -5.65 9.32 5.60
N LYS A 81 -5.70 8.61 6.73
CA LYS A 81 -6.78 8.74 7.73
C LYS A 81 -6.95 10.20 8.14
N GLY A 82 -5.86 10.84 8.60
CA GLY A 82 -5.91 12.24 9.01
C GLY A 82 -6.36 13.19 7.90
N TYR A 83 -5.92 12.98 6.65
CA TYR A 83 -6.31 13.79 5.51
C TYR A 83 -7.81 13.67 5.17
N VAL A 84 -8.35 12.45 5.17
CA VAL A 84 -9.74 12.18 4.81
C VAL A 84 -10.68 12.62 5.93
N GLU A 85 -10.40 12.26 7.18
CA GLU A 85 -11.24 12.62 8.33
C GLU A 85 -11.29 14.15 8.54
N ALA A 86 -10.16 14.85 8.36
CA ALA A 86 -10.15 16.31 8.45
C ALA A 86 -10.97 16.99 7.34
N ARG A 87 -11.12 16.35 6.17
CA ARG A 87 -11.98 16.86 5.08
C ARG A 87 -13.44 16.55 5.32
N ALA A 88 -13.78 15.36 5.81
CA ALA A 88 -15.14 15.02 6.18
C ALA A 88 -15.70 16.02 7.21
N ASN A 89 -14.92 16.31 8.25
CA ASN A 89 -15.30 17.28 9.29
C ASN A 89 -15.52 18.71 8.76
N LYS A 90 -14.86 19.10 7.67
CA LYS A 90 -15.05 20.42 7.03
C LYS A 90 -16.30 20.50 6.15
N VAL A 91 -16.81 19.36 5.67
CA VAL A 91 -18.03 19.32 4.85
C VAL A 91 -19.28 19.27 5.73
N THR A 92 -19.15 18.73 6.95
CA THR A 92 -20.25 18.59 7.91
C THR A 92 -20.41 19.76 8.88
N ALA A 93 -19.52 20.76 8.82
CA ALA A 93 -19.54 21.96 9.67
C ALA A 93 -19.94 23.20 8.86
#